data_AF-A0A914WFC7-F1
#
_entry.id   AF-A0A914WFC7-F1
#
_cell.length_a   1.000
_cell.length_b   1.000
_cell.length_c   1.000
_cell.angle_alpha   90.00
_cell.angle_beta   90.00
_cell.angle_gamma   90.00
#
_symmetry.space_group_name_H-M   'P 1'
#
loop_
_entity.id
_entity.type
_entity.pdbx_description
1 polymer ?
#
loop_
_entity_poly.entity_id
_entity_poly.type
_entity_poly.pdbx_seq_one_letter_code
_entity_poly.pdbx_strand_id
1 'polypeptide(L)'
;MPLTQNEDVYETSDLPEDDQHLKATDERFESDAIERVQLDVTDAFNKFKGKTLATDDVDFSDSLVKRRRRGYGGGSYVLELIGTESGQPETPEQKCNRLHHEINELSEQLQAIKARFVL
;
A
#
# COMPACT_ATOMS: atom_id res chain seq x y z
N MET A 1 51.88 -33.72 -34.42
CA MET A 1 51.62 -32.84 -33.27
C MET A 1 52.15 -33.56 -32.04
N PRO A 2 53.15 -33.03 -31.30
CA PRO A 2 53.59 -33.69 -30.08
C PRO A 2 52.53 -33.46 -28.99
N LEU A 3 52.20 -34.54 -28.26
CA LEU A 3 51.36 -34.50 -27.07
C LEU A 3 52.13 -33.74 -25.98
N THR A 4 51.65 -32.57 -25.61
CA THR A 4 52.14 -31.84 -24.44
C THR A 4 51.75 -32.63 -23.20
N GLN A 5 52.74 -33.26 -22.58
CA GLN A 5 52.65 -33.84 -21.25
C GLN A 5 52.07 -32.81 -20.28
N ASN A 6 50.99 -33.18 -19.60
CA ASN A 6 50.58 -32.77 -18.25
C ASN A 6 49.36 -33.62 -17.88
N GLU A 7 49.53 -34.95 -17.86
CA GLU A 7 48.46 -35.91 -17.50
C GLU A 7 48.22 -36.01 -15.98
N ASP A 8 49.01 -35.32 -15.15
CA ASP A 8 48.89 -35.35 -13.67
C ASP A 8 48.08 -34.16 -13.10
N VAL A 9 47.65 -33.22 -13.93
CA VAL A 9 46.91 -32.02 -13.51
C VAL A 9 45.43 -32.18 -13.87
N TYR A 10 44.64 -32.62 -12.90
CA TYR A 10 43.18 -32.70 -13.02
C TYR A 10 42.54 -31.40 -12.52
N GLU A 11 42.66 -30.35 -13.33
CA GLU A 11 41.93 -29.11 -13.11
C GLU A 11 40.65 -29.11 -13.95
N THR A 12 39.57 -28.56 -13.41
CA THR A 12 38.40 -28.26 -14.22
C THR A 12 38.78 -27.18 -15.22
N SER A 13 38.41 -27.34 -16.49
CA SER A 13 38.58 -26.28 -17.48
C SER A 13 37.91 -25.00 -16.99
N ASP A 14 38.70 -23.93 -16.81
CA ASP A 14 38.17 -22.62 -16.42
C ASP A 14 37.11 -22.18 -17.42
N LEU A 15 35.95 -21.77 -16.90
CA LEU A 15 34.94 -21.10 -17.71
C LEU A 15 35.45 -19.69 -18.05
N PRO A 16 35.22 -19.20 -19.28
CA PRO A 16 35.57 -17.83 -19.62
C PRO A 16 34.85 -16.85 -18.69
N GLU A 17 35.56 -15.81 -18.22
CA GLU A 17 35.03 -14.82 -17.26
C GLU A 17 33.75 -14.12 -17.77
N ASP A 18 33.60 -14.00 -19.10
CA ASP A 18 32.42 -13.42 -19.76
C ASP A 18 31.11 -14.17 -19.42
N ASP A 19 31.17 -15.47 -19.11
CA ASP A 19 29.98 -16.27 -18.79
C ASP A 19 29.48 -16.06 -17.34
N GLN A 20 30.25 -15.37 -16.48
CA GLN A 20 29.82 -15.08 -15.10
C GLN A 20 28.73 -14.00 -15.03
N HIS A 21 28.70 -13.08 -16.00
CA HIS A 21 27.71 -12.00 -16.07
C HIS A 21 26.30 -12.48 -16.43
N LEU A 22 26.19 -13.64 -17.09
CA LEU A 22 24.90 -14.19 -17.54
C LEU A 22 24.00 -14.56 -16.35
N LYS A 23 24.59 -15.06 -15.25
CA LYS A 23 23.85 -15.55 -14.06
C LYS A 23 23.07 -14.47 -13.32
N ALA A 24 23.50 -13.21 -13.38
CA ALA A 24 22.80 -12.12 -12.68
C ALA A 24 21.48 -11.72 -13.36
N THR A 25 21.26 -12.16 -14.60
CA THR A 25 20.11 -11.74 -15.42
C THR A 25 18.89 -12.65 -15.21
N ASP A 26 19.13 -13.90 -14.80
CA ASP A 26 18.12 -14.98 -14.72
C ASP A 26 17.34 -15.01 -13.38
N GLU A 27 17.71 -14.19 -12.38
CA GLU A 27 16.90 -14.02 -11.15
C GLU A 27 15.66 -13.12 -11.37
N ARG A 28 15.33 -12.80 -12.62
CA ARG A 28 14.08 -12.15 -12.96
C ARG A 28 12.98 -13.20 -12.95
N PHE A 29 12.23 -13.28 -11.86
CA PHE A 29 10.95 -14.01 -11.77
C PHE A 29 9.95 -13.48 -12.82
N GLU A 30 10.06 -13.91 -14.07
CA GLU A 30 9.10 -13.65 -15.13
C GLU A 30 7.93 -14.60 -14.90
N SER A 31 6.98 -14.15 -14.11
CA SER A 31 5.72 -14.84 -13.87
C SER A 31 4.62 -14.04 -14.54
N ASP A 32 3.84 -14.68 -15.40
CA ASP A 32 2.66 -14.07 -16.05
C ASP A 32 1.62 -13.57 -15.03
N ALA A 33 1.69 -14.04 -13.78
CA ALA A 33 0.84 -13.61 -12.67
C ALA A 33 1.39 -12.38 -11.90
N ILE A 34 2.57 -11.86 -12.23
CA ILE A 34 3.22 -10.75 -11.51
C ILE A 34 3.43 -9.57 -12.46
N GLU A 35 2.71 -8.48 -12.22
CA GLU A 35 2.93 -7.21 -12.92
C GLU A 35 4.11 -6.45 -12.31
N ARG A 36 5.05 -6.00 -13.15
CA ARG A 36 6.20 -5.19 -12.74
C ARG A 36 5.95 -3.73 -13.09
N VAL A 37 5.74 -2.92 -12.05
CA VAL A 37 5.58 -1.47 -12.21
C VAL A 37 6.95 -0.79 -12.13
N GLN A 38 7.28 0.01 -13.15
CA GLN A 38 8.46 0.87 -13.10
C GLN A 38 8.18 2.08 -12.20
N LEU A 39 8.98 2.22 -11.15
CA LEU A 39 8.86 3.33 -10.21
C LEU A 39 9.82 4.46 -10.62
N ASP A 40 9.26 5.62 -10.97
CA ASP A 40 10.03 6.86 -11.06
C ASP A 40 10.06 7.54 -9.69
N VAL A 41 11.26 7.61 -9.11
CA VAL A 41 11.51 8.23 -7.80
C VAL A 41 11.12 9.71 -7.81
N THR A 42 11.33 10.40 -8.93
CA THR A 42 11.08 11.84 -9.04
C THR A 42 9.58 12.11 -9.06
N ASP A 43 8.83 11.35 -9.87
CA ASP A 43 7.38 11.43 -9.91
C ASP A 43 6.75 11.01 -8.57
N ALA A 44 7.24 9.92 -7.96
CA ALA A 44 6.80 9.50 -6.63
C ALA A 44 7.03 10.60 -5.58
N PHE A 45 8.21 11.22 -5.56
CA PHE A 45 8.51 12.32 -4.64
C PHE A 45 7.54 13.49 -4.85
N ASN A 46 7.33 13.90 -6.09
CA ASN A 46 6.41 15.00 -6.41
C ASN A 46 4.96 14.69 -6.02
N LYS A 47 4.52 13.42 -6.13
CA LYS A 47 3.18 12.97 -5.72
C LYS A 47 2.92 13.09 -4.21
N PHE A 48 3.95 12.97 -3.38
CA PHE A 48 3.83 13.08 -1.92
C PHE A 48 4.34 14.42 -1.37
N LYS A 49 4.99 15.23 -2.21
CA LYS A 49 5.48 16.56 -1.83
C LYS A 49 4.32 17.44 -1.35
N GLY A 50 4.44 17.97 -0.14
CA GLY A 50 3.42 18.83 0.48
C GLY A 50 2.30 18.09 1.20
N LYS A 51 2.23 16.75 1.11
CA LYS A 51 1.35 15.95 1.97
C LYS A 51 2.03 15.78 3.32
N THR A 52 1.33 16.10 4.41
CA THR A 52 1.84 15.97 5.78
C THR A 52 1.04 14.93 6.54
N LEU A 53 1.68 14.27 7.49
CA LEU A 53 1.07 13.23 8.31
C LEU A 53 1.07 13.70 9.77
N ALA A 54 -0.11 13.74 10.39
CA ALA A 54 -0.21 14.01 11.82
C ALA A 54 0.35 12.83 12.61
N THR A 55 1.34 13.08 13.47
CA THR A 55 2.02 12.05 14.26
C THR A 55 1.55 11.98 15.70
N ASP A 56 0.54 12.77 16.05
CA ASP A 56 0.10 12.92 17.43
C ASP A 56 -0.70 11.70 17.89
N ASP A 57 -0.35 11.18 19.06
CA ASP A 57 -1.08 10.10 19.76
C ASP A 57 -1.24 8.81 18.92
N VAL A 58 -0.16 8.44 18.20
CA VAL A 58 -0.12 7.24 17.36
C VAL A 58 0.36 6.03 18.18
N ASP A 59 -0.41 4.95 18.16
CA ASP A 59 -0.13 3.70 18.88
C ASP A 59 -0.38 2.47 17.99
N PHE A 60 0.72 1.83 17.57
CA PHE A 60 0.73 0.59 16.79
C PHE A 60 0.92 -0.66 17.66
N SER A 61 1.07 -0.50 18.98
CA SER A 61 1.35 -1.64 19.86
C SER A 61 0.15 -2.59 19.92
N ASP A 62 0.44 -3.88 20.02
CA ASP A 62 -0.57 -4.89 20.28
C ASP A 62 -0.96 -4.89 21.76
N SER A 63 -1.78 -3.92 22.16
CA SER A 63 -2.35 -3.88 23.51
C SER A 63 -3.59 -4.77 23.59
N LEU A 64 -3.65 -5.59 24.65
CA LEU A 64 -4.83 -6.40 25.02
C LEU A 64 -5.98 -5.55 25.58
N VAL A 65 -5.74 -4.26 25.82
CA VAL A 65 -6.76 -3.32 26.29
C VAL A 65 -7.67 -2.94 25.12
N LYS A 66 -9.00 -3.04 25.31
CA LYS A 66 -10.01 -2.62 24.33
C LYS A 66 -10.09 -1.08 24.21
N ARG A 67 -9.08 -0.47 23.59
CA ARG A 67 -9.07 0.94 23.19
C ARG A 67 -8.99 1.02 21.67
N ARG A 68 -9.74 1.96 21.07
CA ARG A 68 -9.63 2.24 19.64
C ARG A 68 -8.21 2.72 19.35
N ARG A 69 -7.43 1.90 18.64
CA ARG A 69 -6.04 2.22 18.29
C ARG A 69 -6.01 3.37 17.31
N ARG A 70 -5.08 4.29 17.52
CA ARG A 70 -4.90 5.48 16.70
C ARG A 70 -3.65 5.24 15.86
N GLY A 71 -3.82 4.74 14.64
CA GLY A 71 -2.75 4.77 13.64
C GLY A 71 -2.65 6.16 13.02
N TYR A 72 -1.69 6.34 12.09
CA TYR A 72 -1.72 7.49 11.19
C TYR A 72 -3.05 7.49 10.43
N GLY A 73 -3.82 8.58 10.55
CA GLY A 73 -5.19 8.65 10.04
C GLY A 73 -6.28 8.70 11.11
N GLY A 74 -5.93 8.85 12.39
CA GLY A 74 -6.78 9.43 13.44
C GLY A 74 -8.27 9.09 13.36
N GLY A 75 -8.62 7.80 13.27
CA GLY A 75 -10.03 7.34 13.25
C GLY A 75 -10.90 7.84 12.09
N SER A 76 -10.33 8.60 11.15
CA SER A 76 -10.96 8.95 9.88
C SER A 76 -10.79 7.76 8.95
N TYR A 77 -11.62 6.75 9.17
CA TYR A 77 -12.00 5.83 8.09
C TYR A 77 -12.14 6.66 6.80
N VAL A 78 -11.49 6.23 5.72
CA VAL A 78 -11.91 6.69 4.40
C VAL A 78 -13.31 6.12 4.25
N LEU A 79 -14.31 6.93 4.56
CA LEU A 79 -15.71 6.65 4.28
C LEU A 79 -15.82 6.65 2.77
N GLU A 80 -15.54 5.50 2.15
CA GLU A 80 -15.87 5.31 0.75
C GLU A 80 -17.38 5.40 0.64
N LEU A 81 -17.85 6.56 0.16
CA LEU A 81 -19.21 6.77 -0.25
C LEU A 81 -19.19 6.70 -1.77
N ILE A 82 -19.95 5.77 -2.32
CA ILE A 82 -20.18 5.75 -3.74
C ILE A 82 -20.99 7.00 -4.10
N GLY A 83 -20.45 7.83 -4.98
CA GLY A 83 -21.20 8.94 -5.56
C GLY A 83 -22.45 8.41 -6.28
N THR A 84 -23.56 9.13 -6.15
CA THR A 84 -24.86 8.81 -6.77
C THR A 84 -24.78 8.63 -8.29
N GLU A 85 -23.70 9.12 -8.91
CA GLU A 85 -23.44 9.12 -10.35
C GLU A 85 -22.65 7.91 -10.85
N SER A 86 -22.10 7.07 -9.95
CA SER A 86 -21.18 5.98 -10.36
C SER A 86 -21.85 4.80 -11.07
N GLY A 87 -23.19 4.66 -10.94
CA GLY A 87 -23.95 3.53 -11.47
C GLY A 87 -23.60 2.16 -10.87
N GLN A 88 -22.67 2.09 -9.89
CA GLN A 88 -22.26 0.85 -9.24
C GLN A 88 -23.11 0.59 -7.98
N PRO A 89 -23.46 -0.68 -7.69
CA PRO A 89 -24.19 -1.02 -6.46
C PRO A 89 -23.30 -0.81 -5.23
N GLU A 90 -23.90 -0.27 -4.16
CA GLU A 90 -23.22 -0.12 -2.86
C GLU A 90 -22.85 -1.48 -2.26
N THR A 91 -21.60 -1.62 -1.80
CA THR A 91 -21.24 -2.74 -0.91
C THR A 91 -21.88 -2.56 0.48
N PRO A 92 -22.09 -3.64 1.26
CA PRO A 92 -22.68 -3.54 2.60
C PRO A 92 -21.93 -2.58 3.54
N GLU A 93 -20.60 -2.53 3.44
CA GLU A 93 -19.77 -1.61 4.23
C GLU A 93 -20.00 -0.16 3.83
N GLN A 94 -19.99 0.15 2.52
CA GLN A 94 -20.27 1.49 1.98
C GLN A 94 -21.69 1.96 2.32
N LYS A 95 -22.67 1.06 2.33
CA LYS A 95 -24.04 1.35 2.77
C LYS A 95 -24.10 1.70 4.25
N CYS A 96 -23.42 0.93 5.10
CA CYS A 96 -23.34 1.20 6.53
C CYS A 96 -22.72 2.58 6.80
N ASN A 97 -21.67 2.88 6.05
CA ASN A 97 -20.97 4.15 6.01
C ASN A 97 -21.89 5.34 5.66
N ARG A 98 -22.66 5.25 4.57
CA ARG A 98 -23.65 6.27 4.19
C ARG A 98 -24.70 6.49 5.28
N LEU A 99 -25.25 5.41 5.83
CA LEU A 99 -26.27 5.48 6.88
C LEU A 99 -25.74 6.15 8.15
N HIS A 100 -24.52 5.87 8.56
CA HIS A 100 -23.89 6.56 9.70
C HIS A 100 -23.77 8.07 9.46
N HIS A 101 -23.40 8.48 8.25
CA HIS A 101 -23.34 9.89 7.88
C HIS A 101 -24.74 10.54 7.95
N GLU A 102 -25.74 9.93 7.32
CA GLU A 102 -27.13 10.43 7.32
C GLU A 102 -27.71 10.56 8.74
N ILE A 103 -27.42 9.61 9.62
CA ILE A 103 -27.85 9.65 11.03
C ILE A 103 -27.19 10.81 11.77
N ASN A 104 -25.89 11.04 11.54
CA ASN A 104 -25.16 12.15 12.17
C ASN A 104 -25.68 13.50 11.68
N GLU A 105 -25.92 13.64 10.38
CA GLU A 105 -26.49 14.86 9.79
C GLU A 105 -27.88 15.16 10.39
N LEU A 106 -28.74 14.14 10.51
CA LEU A 106 -30.04 14.30 11.15
C LEU A 106 -29.91 14.72 12.62
N SER A 107 -28.95 14.14 13.35
CA SER A 107 -28.66 14.51 14.75
C SER A 107 -28.26 15.98 14.86
N GLU A 108 -27.40 16.47 13.96
CA GLU A 108 -27.00 17.89 13.89
C GLU A 108 -28.19 18.81 13.58
N GLN A 109 -29.05 18.43 12.63
CA GLN A 109 -30.27 19.17 12.31
C GLN A 109 -31.20 19.26 13.52
N LEU A 110 -31.40 18.16 14.26
CA LEU A 110 -32.21 18.15 15.47
C LEU A 110 -31.62 19.02 16.58
N GLN A 111 -30.29 19.02 16.74
CA GLN A 111 -29.60 19.91 17.68
C GLN A 111 -29.77 21.38 17.30
N ALA A 112 -29.62 21.73 16.02
CA ALA A 112 -29.83 23.08 15.52
C ALA A 112 -31.28 23.55 15.72
N ILE A 113 -32.25 22.67 15.46
CA ILE A 113 -33.68 22.95 15.73
C ILE A 113 -33.90 23.17 17.23
N LYS A 114 -33.38 22.29 18.09
CA LYS A 114 -33.48 22.44 19.55
C LYS A 114 -32.88 23.75 20.04
N ALA A 115 -31.72 24.15 19.52
CA ALA A 115 -31.08 25.42 19.86
C ALA A 115 -31.93 26.63 19.43
N ARG A 116 -32.61 26.53 18.28
CA ARG A 116 -33.51 27.58 17.77
C ARG A 116 -34.78 27.75 18.60
N PHE A 117 -35.27 26.71 19.26
CA PHE A 117 -36.45 26.74 20.13
C PHE A 117 -36.17 27.23 21.58
N VAL A 118 -34.91 27.50 21.94
CA VAL A 118 -34.51 27.96 23.28
C VAL A 118 -34.19 29.47 23.31
N LEU A 119 -34.49 30.20 22.22
CA LEU A 119 -34.60 31.66 22.16
C LEU A 119 -36.07 32.08 22.12
#